data_AF-A0A2E6A203-F1
#
_entry.id   AF-A0A2E6A203-F1
#
_cell.length_a   1.000
_cell.length_b   1.000
_cell.length_c   1.000
_cell.angle_alpha   90.00
_cell.angle_beta   90.00
_cell.angle_gamma   90.00
#
_symmetry.space_group_name_H-M   'P 1'
#
loop_
_entity.id
_entity.type
_entity.pdbx_description
1 polymer ?
#
loop_
_entity_poly.entity_id
_entity_poly.type
_entity_poly.pdbx_seq_one_letter_code
_entity_poly.pdbx_strand_id
1 'polypeptide(L)'
;MHGYILLVGESTGLHLSDAGQTLVLRPRCDDNCVWEWAGDALLRNASTGREVAAEPSGAPISASEADKIDAAFGPGASRMVPRKYEVGSDAAELPEERVFFAREAPLRLPSAYLAELESQGWTVVENVMSEAMVSNLVANITKVREDNAEKEARVKALQDERPYRSNDNVIRPRALMREGESFLGMTPAVAQALMHPISLWLIESYLGVDSIHYCQCPGFSILRPAEKTGEFAEVMPGGWHSDYPYPLTSEVEAHTSALGPEEFEKLDASISPRYPDWKQRTSRLGMQFNIALTDFTPETGATQFVLGSHEFDGPPPTELNAVPTVAGEGPFKDVVQVSFPAGSGILYDSRTYHRAPPELNVSGAERWAMLTCIVPSFVRDLRARDDKVESADAFAGASRVHAALTPRELRDVVKMLCDDEAGEPRQDVEAAVLAASANGDA
;
A
#
# COMPACT_ATOMS: atom_id res chain seq x y z
N MET A 1 1.23 -23.12 13.22
CA MET A 1 1.58 -21.76 12.74
C MET A 1 2.92 -21.42 13.35
N HIS A 2 3.97 -21.35 12.54
CA HIS A 2 5.26 -20.83 13.00
C HIS A 2 5.45 -19.50 12.27
N GLY A 3 5.26 -18.40 12.99
CA GLY A 3 5.30 -17.06 12.42
C GLY A 3 4.82 -16.04 13.43
N TYR A 4 5.17 -14.78 13.18
CA TYR A 4 4.71 -13.67 13.98
C TYR A 4 3.22 -13.38 13.69
N ILE A 5 2.53 -12.86 14.70
CA ILE A 5 1.14 -12.44 14.62
C ILE A 5 0.96 -11.06 15.26
N LEU A 6 -0.11 -10.39 14.86
CA LEU A 6 -0.66 -9.21 15.50
C LEU A 6 -1.99 -9.58 16.16
N LEU A 7 -2.19 -9.08 17.39
CA LEU A 7 -3.45 -9.21 18.12
C LEU A 7 -4.26 -7.93 17.98
N VAL A 8 -5.37 -7.99 17.25
CA VAL A 8 -6.22 -6.84 16.92
C VAL A 8 -7.49 -6.89 17.75
N GLY A 9 -7.73 -5.89 18.60
CA GLY A 9 -8.91 -5.80 19.45
C GLY A 9 -10.19 -5.84 18.62
N GLU A 10 -11.12 -6.71 19.00
CA GLU A 10 -12.38 -6.93 18.27
C GLU A 10 -13.24 -5.66 18.16
N SER A 11 -13.35 -4.91 19.25
CA SER A 11 -14.21 -3.73 19.38
C SER A 11 -13.54 -2.45 18.92
N THR A 12 -12.21 -2.36 19.01
CA THR A 12 -11.47 -1.12 18.73
C THR A 12 -10.69 -1.16 17.42
N GLY A 13 -10.23 -2.34 16.99
CA GLY A 13 -9.22 -2.48 15.93
C GLY A 13 -7.80 -2.07 16.34
N LEU A 14 -7.57 -1.75 17.62
CA LEU A 14 -6.24 -1.42 18.14
C LEU A 14 -5.44 -2.69 18.44
N HIS A 15 -4.13 -2.58 18.52
CA HIS A 15 -3.22 -3.73 18.62
C HIS A 15 -2.70 -3.88 20.03
N LEU A 16 -2.68 -5.11 20.56
CA LEU A 16 -2.10 -5.40 21.85
C LEU A 16 -0.58 -5.24 21.81
N SER A 17 -0.06 -4.36 22.66
CA SER A 17 1.35 -4.02 22.76
C SER A 17 1.84 -4.24 24.18
N ASP A 18 3.04 -4.80 24.32
CA ASP A 18 3.71 -4.89 25.63
C ASP A 18 4.57 -3.66 25.91
N ALA A 19 4.08 -2.76 26.76
CA ALA A 19 4.84 -1.58 27.20
C ALA A 19 5.78 -1.89 28.40
N GLY A 20 6.13 -3.16 28.60
CA GLY A 20 7.00 -3.66 29.65
C GLY A 20 6.25 -3.97 30.94
N GLN A 21 5.76 -2.95 31.64
CA GLN A 21 5.00 -3.16 32.89
C GLN A 21 3.53 -3.49 32.65
N THR A 22 2.94 -2.98 31.58
CA THR A 22 1.51 -3.12 31.29
C THR A 22 1.29 -3.44 29.82
N LEU A 23 0.17 -4.10 29.54
CA LEU A 23 -0.32 -4.30 28.18
C LEU A 23 -1.19 -3.11 27.79
N VAL A 24 -0.95 -2.55 26.61
CA VAL A 24 -1.67 -1.37 26.12
C VAL A 24 -2.14 -1.59 24.69
N LEU A 25 -3.19 -0.88 24.30
CA LEU A 25 -3.71 -0.92 22.93
C LEU A 25 -3.12 0.24 22.11
N ARG A 26 -2.62 -0.05 20.90
CA ARG A 26 -1.98 0.94 20.02
C ARG A 26 -2.54 0.92 18.59
N PRO A 27 -2.65 2.07 17.91
CA PRO A 27 -3.10 2.10 16.51
C PRO A 27 -2.00 1.66 15.53
N ARG A 28 -0.74 1.92 15.86
CA ARG A 28 0.46 1.61 15.06
C ARG A 28 1.25 0.49 15.75
N CYS A 29 1.97 -0.32 14.98
CA CYS A 29 2.68 -1.49 15.50
C CYS A 29 4.20 -1.33 15.34
N ASP A 30 4.88 -1.15 16.47
CA ASP A 30 6.31 -1.36 16.63
C ASP A 30 6.60 -2.81 17.05
N ASP A 31 7.85 -3.13 17.39
CA ASP A 31 8.27 -4.47 17.84
C ASP A 31 7.46 -4.99 19.03
N ASN A 32 6.97 -4.10 19.89
CA ASN A 32 6.22 -4.48 21.09
C ASN A 32 4.81 -4.96 20.79
N CYS A 33 4.31 -4.78 19.56
CA CYS A 33 3.02 -5.31 19.11
C CYS A 33 3.12 -6.69 18.46
N VAL A 34 4.33 -7.23 18.31
CA VAL A 34 4.57 -8.49 17.61
C VAL A 34 4.58 -9.66 18.59
N TRP A 35 3.78 -10.69 18.30
CA TRP A 35 3.64 -11.88 19.13
C TRP A 35 3.95 -13.13 18.32
N GLU A 36 4.26 -14.23 19.00
CA GLU A 36 4.42 -15.55 18.41
C GLU A 36 3.77 -16.62 19.30
N TRP A 37 3.35 -17.73 18.70
CA TRP A 37 2.83 -18.86 19.46
C TRP A 37 3.97 -19.62 20.15
N ALA A 38 3.93 -19.68 21.48
CA ALA A 38 4.83 -20.48 22.32
C ALA A 38 4.21 -21.84 22.72
N GLY A 39 3.03 -22.15 22.19
CA GLY A 39 2.26 -23.39 22.39
C GLY A 39 0.87 -23.26 21.78
N ASP A 40 -0.03 -24.21 22.05
CA ASP A 40 -1.39 -24.20 21.48
C ASP A 40 -2.31 -23.11 22.07
N ALA A 41 -1.99 -22.63 23.28
CA ALA A 41 -2.80 -21.65 24.01
C ALA A 41 -1.94 -20.58 24.71
N LEU A 42 -0.70 -20.38 24.24
CA LEU A 42 0.27 -19.48 24.83
C LEU A 42 0.90 -18.61 23.75
N LEU A 43 0.82 -17.31 23.93
CA LEU A 43 1.46 -16.30 23.09
C LEU A 43 2.63 -15.68 23.83
N ARG A 44 3.71 -15.41 23.12
CA ARG A 44 4.90 -14.73 23.62
C ARG A 44 5.16 -13.49 22.80
N ASN A 45 5.36 -12.35 23.45
CA ASN A 45 5.77 -11.13 22.79
C ASN A 45 7.20 -11.30 22.24
N ALA A 46 7.40 -11.02 20.96
CA ALA A 46 8.66 -11.28 20.27
C ALA A 46 9.80 -10.35 20.73
N SER A 47 9.47 -9.17 21.25
CA SER A 47 10.44 -8.17 21.73
C SER A 47 10.79 -8.38 23.21
N THR A 48 9.78 -8.56 24.06
CA THR A 48 9.96 -8.56 25.52
C THR A 48 10.04 -9.96 26.13
N GLY A 49 9.58 -10.99 25.40
CA GLY A 49 9.45 -12.36 25.91
C GLY A 49 8.30 -12.56 26.89
N ARG A 50 7.45 -11.55 27.15
CA ARG A 50 6.27 -11.69 28.00
C ARG A 50 5.29 -12.70 27.40
N GLU A 51 4.77 -13.59 28.22
CA GLU A 51 3.81 -14.60 27.81
C GLU A 51 2.39 -14.28 28.30
N VAL A 52 1.38 -14.58 27.47
CA VAL A 52 -0.05 -14.44 27.80
C VAL A 52 -0.80 -15.68 27.30
N ALA A 53 -1.81 -16.11 28.06
CA ALA A 53 -2.67 -17.20 27.63
C ALA A 53 -3.61 -16.69 26.54
N ALA A 54 -3.92 -17.53 25.55
CA ALA A 54 -4.86 -17.20 24.49
C ALA A 54 -5.69 -18.42 24.12
N GLU A 55 -7.01 -18.33 24.29
CA GLU A 55 -7.94 -19.42 23.99
C GLU A 55 -8.86 -19.02 22.83
N PRO A 56 -9.20 -19.94 21.91
CA PRO A 56 -10.16 -19.63 20.85
C PRO A 56 -11.49 -19.12 21.42
N SER A 57 -11.99 -18.01 20.87
CA SER A 57 -13.25 -17.40 21.31
C SER A 57 -14.28 -17.39 20.18
N GLY A 58 -15.53 -17.66 20.51
CA GLY A 58 -16.63 -17.72 19.55
C GLY A 58 -16.65 -18.96 18.65
N ALA A 59 -17.78 -19.16 17.98
CA ALA A 59 -17.90 -20.20 16.96
C ALA A 59 -17.28 -19.73 15.63
N PRO A 60 -16.76 -20.65 14.79
CA PRO A 60 -16.45 -20.33 13.40
C PRO A 60 -17.67 -19.74 12.69
N ILE A 61 -17.43 -18.87 11.69
CA ILE A 61 -18.53 -18.35 10.87
C ILE A 61 -19.32 -19.50 10.25
N SER A 62 -20.65 -19.39 10.27
CA SER A 62 -21.52 -20.38 9.64
C SER A 62 -21.46 -20.28 8.11
N ALA A 63 -21.86 -21.34 7.40
CA ALA A 63 -21.93 -21.33 5.94
C ALA A 63 -22.86 -20.21 5.42
N SER A 64 -23.99 -19.96 6.09
CA SER A 64 -24.91 -18.89 5.69
C SER A 64 -24.33 -17.50 5.89
N GLU A 65 -23.52 -17.28 6.93
CA GLU A 65 -22.81 -16.01 7.12
C GLU A 65 -21.70 -15.85 6.08
N ALA A 66 -20.95 -16.91 5.79
CA ALA A 66 -19.94 -16.91 4.75
C ALA A 66 -20.52 -16.54 3.37
N ASP A 67 -21.66 -17.14 2.99
CA ASP A 67 -22.36 -16.83 1.74
C ASP A 67 -22.78 -15.35 1.65
N LYS A 68 -23.23 -14.76 2.77
CA LYS A 68 -23.61 -13.33 2.82
C LYS A 68 -22.39 -12.42 2.64
N ILE A 69 -21.27 -12.76 3.27
CA ILE A 69 -20.02 -11.98 3.17
C ILE A 69 -19.48 -12.05 1.73
N ASP A 70 -19.45 -13.25 1.13
CA ASP A 70 -19.01 -13.43 -0.26
C ASP A 70 -19.94 -12.72 -1.25
N ALA A 71 -21.25 -12.73 -1.02
CA ALA A 71 -22.21 -11.98 -1.84
C ALA A 71 -22.01 -10.46 -1.72
N ALA A 72 -21.57 -9.97 -0.55
CA ALA A 72 -21.38 -8.55 -0.29
C ALA A 72 -20.08 -8.00 -0.91
N PHE A 73 -18.97 -8.72 -0.75
CA PHE A 73 -17.61 -8.23 -1.08
C PHE A 73 -16.87 -9.07 -2.14
N GLY A 74 -17.58 -9.98 -2.79
CA GLY A 74 -17.06 -10.83 -3.85
C GLY A 74 -16.46 -12.15 -3.35
N PRO A 75 -16.04 -13.02 -4.27
CA PRO A 75 -15.64 -14.39 -3.96
C PRO A 75 -14.53 -14.46 -2.89
N GLY A 76 -14.69 -15.36 -1.92
CA GLY A 76 -13.68 -15.66 -0.91
C GLY A 76 -13.54 -14.61 0.19
N ALA A 77 -14.36 -13.55 0.22
CA ALA A 77 -14.32 -12.52 1.27
C ALA A 77 -14.54 -13.10 2.68
N SER A 78 -15.37 -14.13 2.82
CA SER A 78 -15.59 -14.86 4.07
C SER A 78 -14.33 -15.49 4.65
N ARG A 79 -13.35 -15.84 3.80
CA ARG A 79 -12.05 -16.39 4.23
C ARG A 79 -11.12 -15.33 4.82
N MET A 80 -11.42 -14.05 4.63
CA MET A 80 -10.67 -12.94 5.22
C MET A 80 -11.02 -12.75 6.70
N VAL A 81 -12.12 -13.31 7.20
CA VAL A 81 -12.55 -13.15 8.60
C VAL A 81 -11.56 -13.89 9.51
N PRO A 82 -10.78 -13.16 10.34
CA PRO A 82 -9.77 -13.79 11.18
C PRO A 82 -10.41 -14.52 12.36
N ARG A 83 -9.66 -15.48 12.92
CA ARG A 83 -10.08 -16.20 14.13
C ARG A 83 -9.98 -15.29 15.34
N LYS A 84 -10.93 -15.44 16.26
CA LYS A 84 -10.98 -14.72 17.53
C LYS A 84 -10.36 -15.55 18.64
N TYR A 85 -9.68 -14.86 19.55
CA TYR A 85 -9.05 -15.41 20.73
C TYR A 85 -9.36 -14.52 21.92
N GLU A 86 -9.69 -15.14 23.05
CA GLU A 86 -9.74 -14.45 24.33
C GLU A 86 -8.35 -14.54 24.96
N VAL A 87 -7.74 -13.39 25.22
CA VAL A 87 -6.43 -13.30 25.85
C VAL A 87 -6.62 -13.22 27.36
N GLY A 88 -6.14 -14.27 28.04
CA GLY A 88 -6.11 -14.37 29.49
C GLY A 88 -4.79 -13.87 30.06
N SER A 89 -4.87 -13.21 31.21
CA SER A 89 -3.71 -13.02 32.08
C SER A 89 -4.12 -13.20 33.54
N ASP A 90 -3.21 -13.70 34.36
CA ASP A 90 -3.43 -13.92 35.79
C ASP A 90 -3.43 -12.63 36.64
N ALA A 91 -3.31 -11.42 36.05
CA ALA A 91 -3.17 -10.17 36.82
C ALA A 91 -3.85 -8.93 36.17
N ALA A 92 -3.99 -7.87 36.96
CA ALA A 92 -4.69 -6.61 36.70
C ALA A 92 -4.08 -5.70 35.60
N GLU A 93 -3.41 -6.29 34.60
CA GLU A 93 -2.54 -5.59 33.65
C GLU A 93 -3.05 -5.62 32.20
N LEU A 94 -4.20 -6.24 31.96
CA LEU A 94 -4.86 -6.26 30.65
C LEU A 94 -5.75 -5.02 30.45
N PRO A 95 -5.87 -4.51 29.21
CA PRO A 95 -6.92 -3.57 28.85
C PRO A 95 -8.32 -4.18 29.06
N GLU A 96 -9.36 -3.33 29.09
CA GLU A 96 -10.75 -3.80 29.21
C GLU A 96 -11.14 -4.77 28.09
N GLU A 97 -10.57 -4.58 26.90
CA GLU A 97 -10.71 -5.46 25.75
C GLU A 97 -9.90 -6.74 25.94
N ARG A 98 -10.59 -7.89 25.88
CA ARG A 98 -9.99 -9.23 26.05
C ARG A 98 -10.09 -10.12 24.82
N VAL A 99 -10.95 -9.77 23.87
CA VAL A 99 -11.15 -10.55 22.64
C VAL A 99 -10.39 -9.89 21.50
N PHE A 100 -9.51 -10.67 20.87
CA PHE A 100 -8.62 -10.22 19.81
C PHE A 100 -8.74 -11.14 18.60
N PHE A 101 -8.66 -10.55 17.41
CA PHE A 101 -8.36 -11.26 16.19
C PHE A 101 -6.85 -11.51 16.09
N ALA A 102 -6.46 -12.75 15.78
CA ALA A 102 -5.07 -13.04 15.43
C ALA A 102 -4.90 -12.88 13.91
N ARG A 103 -4.05 -11.94 13.49
CA ARG A 103 -3.65 -11.75 12.10
C ARG A 103 -2.17 -12.11 11.92
N GLU A 104 -1.81 -12.66 10.78
CA GLU A 104 -0.40 -12.88 10.45
C GLU A 104 0.34 -11.55 10.41
N ALA A 105 1.56 -11.53 10.95
CA ALA A 105 2.46 -10.39 10.89
C ALA A 105 3.56 -10.65 9.85
N PRO A 106 4.32 -9.60 9.47
CA PRO A 106 5.52 -9.73 8.66
C PRO A 106 6.57 -10.64 9.33
N LEU A 107 7.52 -11.14 8.54
CA LEU A 107 8.49 -12.17 8.94
C LEU A 107 9.62 -11.65 9.84
N ARG A 108 9.81 -10.33 9.92
CA ARG A 108 10.82 -9.67 10.75
C ARG A 108 10.15 -8.71 11.74
N LEU A 109 10.91 -8.25 12.72
CA LEU A 109 10.44 -7.18 13.60
C LEU A 109 10.38 -5.84 12.84
N PRO A 110 9.38 -4.97 13.11
CA PRO A 110 9.29 -3.62 12.54
C PRO A 110 10.60 -2.84 12.52
N SER A 111 11.39 -2.86 13.60
CA SER A 111 12.68 -2.17 13.68
C SER A 111 13.70 -2.65 12.64
N ALA A 112 13.65 -3.93 12.25
CA ALA A 112 14.54 -4.48 11.22
C ALA A 112 14.19 -3.95 9.83
N TYR A 113 12.89 -3.83 9.51
CA TYR A 113 12.44 -3.20 8.27
C TYR A 113 12.81 -1.71 8.24
N LEU A 114 12.64 -1.00 9.36
CA LEU A 114 13.00 0.42 9.46
C LEU A 114 14.49 0.63 9.22
N ALA A 115 15.35 -0.17 9.85
CA ALA A 115 16.80 -0.08 9.66
C ALA A 115 17.20 -0.35 8.19
N GLU A 116 16.56 -1.32 7.54
CA GLU A 116 16.79 -1.59 6.11
C GLU A 116 16.36 -0.40 5.25
N LEU A 117 15.14 0.12 5.47
CA LEU A 117 14.59 1.28 4.78
C LEU A 117 15.47 2.52 4.92
N GLU A 118 16.02 2.78 6.12
CA GLU A 118 16.96 3.87 6.38
C GLU A 118 18.30 3.70 5.68
N SER A 119 18.77 2.46 5.52
CA SER A 119 20.06 2.19 4.90
C SER A 119 20.02 2.13 3.37
N GLN A 120 18.90 1.67 2.79
CA GLN A 120 18.80 1.39 1.35
C GLN A 120 17.82 2.31 0.61
N GLY A 121 16.92 2.99 1.34
CA GLY A 121 15.82 3.77 0.79
C GLY A 121 14.62 2.92 0.38
N TRP A 122 14.63 1.62 0.68
CA TRP A 122 13.51 0.71 0.45
C TRP A 122 13.55 -0.50 1.40
N THR A 123 12.40 -1.15 1.59
CA THR A 123 12.28 -2.42 2.29
C THR A 123 11.03 -3.19 1.80
N VAL A 124 11.08 -4.52 1.83
CA VAL A 124 9.92 -5.38 1.57
C VAL A 124 9.35 -5.80 2.92
N VAL A 125 8.05 -5.56 3.10
CA VAL A 125 7.25 -6.00 4.24
C VAL A 125 6.37 -7.17 3.77
N GLU A 126 6.68 -8.37 4.26
CA GLU A 126 5.90 -9.57 3.92
C GLU A 126 4.55 -9.60 4.66
N ASN A 127 3.62 -10.41 4.17
CA ASN A 127 2.31 -10.66 4.81
C ASN A 127 1.48 -9.38 5.08
N VAL A 128 1.63 -8.33 4.26
CA VAL A 128 0.77 -7.14 4.33
C VAL A 128 -0.69 -7.49 3.99
N MET A 129 -0.88 -8.44 3.07
CA MET A 129 -2.16 -9.07 2.77
C MET A 129 -2.04 -10.58 2.95
N SER A 130 -3.09 -11.20 3.49
CA SER A 130 -3.21 -12.66 3.48
C SER A 130 -3.54 -13.17 2.07
N GLU A 131 -3.28 -14.46 1.82
CA GLU A 131 -3.66 -15.12 0.56
C GLU A 131 -5.15 -14.93 0.22
N ALA A 132 -6.01 -14.99 1.25
CA ALA A 132 -7.45 -14.77 1.10
C ALA A 132 -7.77 -13.33 0.63
N MET A 133 -7.07 -12.33 1.15
CA MET A 133 -7.24 -10.93 0.72
C MET A 133 -6.77 -10.73 -0.72
N VAL A 134 -5.60 -11.29 -1.09
CA VAL A 134 -5.08 -11.23 -2.46
C VAL A 134 -6.07 -11.89 -3.42
N SER A 135 -6.53 -13.11 -3.11
CA SER A 135 -7.49 -13.84 -3.94
C SER A 135 -8.82 -13.09 -4.09
N ASN A 136 -9.37 -12.51 -3.03
CA ASN A 136 -10.59 -11.72 -3.09
C ASN A 136 -10.43 -10.48 -3.98
N LEU A 137 -9.32 -9.76 -3.82
CA LEU A 137 -9.07 -8.54 -4.58
C LEU A 137 -8.85 -8.83 -6.08
N VAL A 138 -8.07 -9.86 -6.41
CA VAL A 138 -7.87 -10.32 -7.79
C VAL A 138 -9.20 -10.77 -8.42
N ALA A 139 -10.06 -11.47 -7.67
CA ALA A 139 -11.39 -11.87 -8.16
C ALA A 139 -12.29 -10.66 -8.48
N ASN A 140 -12.29 -9.64 -7.61
CA ASN A 140 -13.04 -8.40 -7.83
C ASN A 140 -12.53 -7.62 -9.05
N ILE A 141 -11.20 -7.50 -9.21
CA ILE A 141 -10.59 -6.87 -10.39
C ILE A 141 -10.93 -7.66 -11.66
N THR A 142 -10.87 -8.98 -11.60
CA THR A 142 -11.21 -9.87 -12.73
C THR A 142 -12.66 -9.66 -13.17
N LYS A 143 -13.60 -9.59 -12.23
CA LYS A 143 -15.00 -9.29 -12.54
C LYS A 143 -15.17 -7.95 -13.26
N VAL A 144 -14.50 -6.89 -12.78
CA VAL A 144 -14.51 -5.58 -13.46
C VAL A 144 -14.00 -5.69 -14.91
N ARG A 145 -12.97 -6.49 -15.15
CA ARG A 145 -12.42 -6.73 -16.49
C ARG A 145 -13.40 -7.50 -17.38
N GLU A 146 -14.00 -8.57 -16.86
CA GLU A 146 -14.99 -9.37 -17.58
C GLU A 146 -16.22 -8.54 -17.97
N ASP A 147 -16.74 -7.74 -17.03
CA ASP A 147 -17.87 -6.84 -17.26
C ASP A 147 -17.55 -5.72 -18.27
N ASN A 148 -16.26 -5.47 -18.55
CA ASN A 148 -15.77 -4.41 -19.44
C ASN A 148 -14.83 -4.93 -20.54
N ALA A 149 -14.97 -6.19 -20.95
CA ALA A 149 -14.02 -6.86 -21.85
C ALA A 149 -13.81 -6.12 -23.18
N GLU A 150 -14.87 -5.56 -23.77
CA GLU A 150 -14.78 -4.78 -25.02
C GLU A 150 -13.97 -3.48 -24.83
N LYS A 151 -14.17 -2.80 -23.70
CA LYS A 151 -13.43 -1.58 -23.35
C LYS A 151 -11.96 -1.89 -23.13
N GLU A 152 -11.65 -2.98 -22.43
CA GLU A 152 -10.28 -3.45 -22.23
C GLU A 152 -9.62 -3.83 -23.57
N ALA A 153 -10.32 -4.54 -24.45
CA ALA A 153 -9.82 -4.90 -25.78
C ALA A 153 -9.46 -3.66 -26.61
N ARG A 154 -10.29 -2.61 -26.57
CA ARG A 154 -9.99 -1.32 -27.21
C ARG A 154 -8.77 -0.63 -26.60
N VAL A 155 -8.63 -0.64 -25.27
CA VAL A 155 -7.44 -0.09 -24.59
C VAL A 155 -6.19 -0.84 -25.04
N LYS A 156 -6.24 -2.19 -25.08
CA LYS A 156 -5.15 -3.04 -25.56
C LYS A 156 -4.80 -2.72 -27.02
N ALA A 157 -5.78 -2.62 -27.91
CA ALA A 157 -5.56 -2.28 -29.31
C ALA A 157 -4.90 -0.90 -29.48
N LEU A 158 -5.39 0.13 -28.78
CA LEU A 158 -4.81 1.49 -28.82
C LEU A 158 -3.38 1.53 -28.26
N GLN A 159 -3.09 0.73 -27.24
CA GLN A 159 -1.73 0.55 -26.77
C GLN A 159 -0.88 -0.10 -27.85
N ASP A 160 -1.39 -1.14 -28.50
CA ASP A 160 -0.68 -1.98 -29.48
C ASP A 160 -0.38 -1.27 -30.81
N GLU A 161 -1.14 -0.22 -31.16
CA GLU A 161 -0.95 0.57 -32.39
C GLU A 161 0.09 1.70 -32.27
N ARG A 162 0.53 2.10 -31.07
CA ARG A 162 1.45 3.24 -30.87
C ARG A 162 2.91 2.81 -30.59
N PRO A 163 3.91 3.67 -30.89
CA PRO A 163 5.30 3.41 -30.50
C PRO A 163 5.43 3.19 -28.99
N TYR A 164 6.28 2.23 -28.60
CA TYR A 164 6.45 1.83 -27.19
C TYR A 164 6.86 3.00 -26.29
N ARG A 165 6.20 3.10 -25.12
CA ARG A 165 6.57 3.95 -23.99
C ARG A 165 6.55 3.10 -22.72
N SER A 166 7.28 3.51 -21.68
CA SER A 166 7.43 2.76 -20.41
C SER A 166 6.10 2.40 -19.71
N ASN A 167 4.99 3.08 -20.02
CA ASN A 167 3.66 2.82 -19.47
C ASN A 167 2.70 2.09 -20.43
N ASP A 168 3.16 1.69 -21.61
CA ASP A 168 2.28 1.24 -22.71
C ASP A 168 1.93 -0.24 -22.67
N ASN A 169 2.50 -0.99 -21.72
CA ASN A 169 2.20 -2.41 -21.49
C ASN A 169 1.46 -2.65 -20.16
N VAL A 170 0.87 -1.60 -19.57
CA VAL A 170 0.15 -1.67 -18.29
C VAL A 170 -1.33 -1.41 -18.52
N ILE A 171 -2.18 -2.32 -18.06
CA ILE A 171 -3.62 -2.12 -17.94
C ILE A 171 -3.91 -1.56 -16.54
N ARG A 172 -4.69 -0.48 -16.47
CA ARG A 172 -5.14 0.13 -15.22
C ARG A 172 -6.64 -0.15 -15.05
N PRO A 173 -7.05 -1.10 -14.18
CA PRO A 173 -8.46 -1.44 -13.97
C PRO A 173 -9.38 -0.23 -13.70
N ARG A 174 -8.90 0.84 -13.05
CA ARG A 174 -9.64 2.10 -12.87
C ARG A 174 -10.19 2.65 -14.19
N ALA A 175 -9.44 2.56 -15.29
CA ALA A 175 -9.87 3.04 -16.60
C ALA A 175 -11.04 2.22 -17.18
N LEU A 176 -11.31 1.02 -16.65
CA LEU A 176 -12.42 0.16 -17.06
C LEU A 176 -13.70 0.49 -16.29
N MET A 177 -13.57 0.88 -15.02
CA MET A 177 -14.66 1.21 -14.11
C MET A 177 -15.47 2.44 -14.56
N ARG A 178 -16.70 2.55 -14.04
CA ARG A 178 -17.56 3.72 -14.25
C ARG A 178 -17.10 4.88 -13.36
N GLU A 179 -17.61 6.07 -13.66
CA GLU A 179 -17.45 7.24 -12.78
C GLU A 179 -18.10 6.96 -11.42
N GLY A 180 -17.44 7.37 -10.34
CA GLY A 180 -17.89 7.11 -8.96
C GLY A 180 -17.66 5.69 -8.44
N GLU A 181 -17.05 4.78 -9.22
CA GLU A 181 -16.65 3.46 -8.74
C GLU A 181 -15.17 3.46 -8.33
N SER A 182 -14.86 2.84 -7.19
CA SER A 182 -13.49 2.61 -6.72
C SER A 182 -13.41 1.30 -5.96
N PHE A 183 -12.30 0.56 -6.09
CA PHE A 183 -12.10 -0.67 -5.33
C PHE A 183 -12.07 -0.42 -3.81
N LEU A 184 -11.69 0.79 -3.39
CA LEU A 184 -11.75 1.21 -1.99
C LEU A 184 -13.20 1.19 -1.45
N GLY A 185 -14.20 1.45 -2.29
CA GLY A 185 -15.63 1.36 -1.96
C GLY A 185 -16.28 0.00 -2.26
N MET A 186 -15.55 -0.95 -2.86
CA MET A 186 -16.10 -2.26 -3.27
C MET A 186 -15.77 -3.39 -2.29
N THR A 187 -14.55 -3.40 -1.73
CA THR A 187 -14.08 -4.47 -0.85
C THR A 187 -13.25 -3.90 0.30
N PRO A 188 -13.39 -4.42 1.53
CA PRO A 188 -12.55 -3.99 2.65
C PRO A 188 -11.08 -4.38 2.47
N ALA A 189 -10.75 -5.32 1.58
CA ALA A 189 -9.38 -5.79 1.36
C ALA A 189 -8.40 -4.66 1.02
N VAL A 190 -8.84 -3.66 0.24
CA VAL A 190 -8.01 -2.50 -0.14
C VAL A 190 -7.67 -1.66 1.09
N ALA A 191 -8.69 -1.28 1.87
CA ALA A 191 -8.52 -0.49 3.09
C ALA A 191 -7.66 -1.23 4.11
N GLN A 192 -7.95 -2.50 4.39
CA GLN A 192 -7.20 -3.32 5.35
C GLN A 192 -5.72 -3.46 4.97
N ALA A 193 -5.42 -3.65 3.68
CA ALA A 193 -4.05 -3.76 3.19
C ALA A 193 -3.27 -2.44 3.33
N LEU A 194 -3.87 -1.32 2.96
CA LEU A 194 -3.21 -0.02 3.00
C LEU A 194 -3.07 0.51 4.43
N MET A 195 -4.02 0.17 5.30
CA MET A 195 -4.01 0.56 6.70
C MET A 195 -3.18 -0.40 7.57
N HIS A 196 -2.37 -1.27 6.96
CA HIS A 196 -1.54 -2.24 7.67
C HIS A 196 -0.68 -1.55 8.75
N PRO A 197 -0.79 -1.96 10.02
CA PRO A 197 -0.33 -1.16 11.17
C PRO A 197 1.18 -1.04 11.29
N ILE A 198 1.93 -2.05 10.83
CA ILE A 198 3.39 -1.98 10.77
C ILE A 198 3.82 -1.08 9.61
N SER A 199 3.16 -1.19 8.44
CA SER A 199 3.51 -0.36 7.28
C SER A 199 3.29 1.11 7.58
N LEU A 200 2.16 1.49 8.19
CA LEU A 200 1.92 2.87 8.61
C LEU A 200 2.95 3.36 9.64
N TRP A 201 3.30 2.52 10.62
CA TRP A 201 4.33 2.85 11.62
C TRP A 201 5.71 3.09 10.96
N LEU A 202 6.09 2.24 10.00
CA LEU A 202 7.34 2.37 9.24
C LEU A 202 7.38 3.68 8.47
N ILE A 203 6.28 4.03 7.78
CA ILE A 203 6.19 5.25 6.98
C ILE A 203 6.31 6.49 7.88
N GLU A 204 5.53 6.56 8.96
CA GLU A 204 5.56 7.66 9.94
C GLU A 204 6.96 7.80 10.57
N SER A 205 7.56 6.68 10.99
CA SER A 205 8.89 6.66 11.61
C SER A 205 9.99 7.08 10.64
N TYR A 206 9.98 6.56 9.42
CA TYR A 206 10.98 6.87 8.40
C TYR A 206 10.92 8.34 7.97
N LEU A 207 9.72 8.87 7.74
CA LEU A 207 9.51 10.27 7.37
C LEU A 207 9.71 11.24 8.56
N GLY A 208 9.76 10.73 9.79
CA GLY A 208 9.92 11.54 11.01
C GLY A 208 8.70 12.42 11.31
N VAL A 209 7.49 11.90 11.07
CA VAL A 209 6.23 12.62 11.23
C VAL A 209 5.21 11.79 11.97
N ASP A 210 4.21 12.45 12.56
CA ASP A 210 3.09 11.85 13.30
C ASP A 210 1.79 11.81 12.48
N SER A 211 1.83 12.34 11.26
CA SER A 211 0.66 12.43 10.39
C SER A 211 1.03 12.35 8.91
N ILE A 212 0.34 11.46 8.22
CA ILE A 212 0.49 11.14 6.79
C ILE A 212 -0.87 11.06 6.10
N HIS A 213 -0.87 11.15 4.77
CA HIS A 213 -2.05 10.96 3.93
C HIS A 213 -1.69 10.45 2.53
N TYR A 214 -2.70 10.04 1.76
CA TYR A 214 -2.46 9.68 0.36
C TYR A 214 -2.15 10.90 -0.48
N CYS A 215 -1.03 10.87 -1.21
CA CYS A 215 -0.83 11.78 -2.33
C CYS A 215 -1.61 11.31 -3.57
N GLN A 216 -1.71 9.99 -3.75
CA GLN A 216 -2.50 9.34 -4.81
C GLN A 216 -3.30 8.19 -4.21
N CYS A 217 -4.59 8.11 -4.51
CA CYS A 217 -5.41 6.97 -4.09
C CYS A 217 -4.86 5.65 -4.65
N PRO A 218 -5.12 4.53 -3.98
CA PRO A 218 -4.60 3.23 -4.39
C PRO A 218 -5.07 2.86 -5.80
N GLY A 219 -4.11 2.79 -6.73
CA GLY A 219 -4.31 2.39 -8.11
C GLY A 219 -3.88 0.95 -8.33
N PHE A 220 -4.41 0.32 -9.38
CA PHE A 220 -4.02 -1.03 -9.78
C PHE A 220 -3.29 -0.98 -11.11
N SER A 221 -2.19 -1.73 -11.20
CA SER A 221 -1.40 -1.88 -12.41
C SER A 221 -1.25 -3.36 -12.75
N ILE A 222 -1.66 -3.72 -13.97
CA ILE A 222 -1.51 -5.05 -14.53
C ILE A 222 -0.52 -4.96 -15.68
N LEU A 223 0.71 -5.40 -15.44
CA LEU A 223 1.76 -5.47 -16.44
C LEU A 223 1.52 -6.69 -17.34
N ARG A 224 1.30 -6.48 -18.63
CA ARG A 224 1.11 -7.56 -19.61
C ARG A 224 2.44 -8.30 -19.86
N PRO A 225 2.40 -9.54 -20.38
CA PRO A 225 3.59 -10.21 -20.90
C PRO A 225 4.33 -9.37 -21.93
N ALA A 226 5.64 -9.61 -22.05
CA ALA A 226 6.54 -8.89 -22.93
C ALA A 226 6.38 -9.24 -24.43
N GLU A 227 5.41 -10.07 -24.83
CA GLU A 227 5.20 -10.55 -26.22
C GLU A 227 5.13 -9.43 -27.28
N LYS A 228 4.83 -8.19 -26.87
CA LYS A 228 4.88 -6.99 -27.72
C LYS A 228 6.28 -6.41 -27.95
N THR A 229 7.24 -6.73 -27.10
CA THR A 229 8.63 -6.24 -27.20
C THR A 229 9.49 -7.06 -28.17
N GLY A 230 8.93 -8.03 -28.89
CA GLY A 230 9.68 -8.96 -29.75
C GLY A 230 10.51 -9.95 -28.94
N GLU A 231 10.89 -11.08 -29.55
CA GLU A 231 11.87 -11.98 -28.95
C GLU A 231 13.23 -11.25 -28.90
N PHE A 232 13.61 -10.73 -27.72
CA PHE A 232 14.89 -10.05 -27.45
C PHE A 232 15.12 -8.66 -28.10
N ALA A 233 14.11 -7.95 -28.59
CA ALA A 233 14.33 -6.65 -29.23
C ALA A 233 14.57 -5.54 -28.20
N GLU A 234 15.85 -5.44 -27.82
CA GLU A 234 16.54 -4.33 -27.16
C GLU A 234 15.87 -3.85 -25.87
N VAL A 235 16.49 -4.22 -24.74
CA VAL A 235 16.21 -3.60 -23.44
C VAL A 235 16.07 -2.08 -23.66
N MET A 236 14.89 -1.53 -23.34
CA MET A 236 14.58 -0.19 -23.81
C MET A 236 15.27 0.84 -22.92
N PRO A 237 15.92 1.86 -23.50
CA PRO A 237 16.32 3.03 -22.75
C PRO A 237 15.12 3.68 -22.06
N GLY A 238 15.36 4.29 -20.91
CA GLY A 238 14.38 5.17 -20.30
C GLY A 238 13.59 4.56 -19.14
N GLY A 239 12.57 5.29 -18.68
CA GLY A 239 11.65 4.85 -17.63
C GLY A 239 12.19 5.01 -16.21
N TRP A 240 13.47 5.37 -16.04
CA TRP A 240 14.03 5.68 -14.73
C TRP A 240 13.50 7.01 -14.23
N HIS A 241 12.86 6.96 -13.08
CA HIS A 241 12.29 8.13 -12.41
C HIS A 241 12.43 8.01 -10.90
N SER A 242 12.16 9.12 -10.23
CA SER A 242 11.79 9.19 -8.81
C SER A 242 10.32 9.57 -8.75
N ASP A 243 9.63 9.21 -7.69
CA ASP A 243 8.24 9.61 -7.50
C ASP A 243 8.13 10.94 -6.73
N TYR A 244 6.92 11.46 -6.69
CA TYR A 244 6.57 12.67 -5.96
C TYR A 244 6.82 12.52 -4.44
N PRO A 245 7.30 13.57 -3.74
CA PRO A 245 7.57 14.92 -4.22
C PRO A 245 8.88 15.09 -4.99
N TYR A 246 8.77 15.72 -6.16
CA TYR A 246 9.91 15.96 -7.05
C TYR A 246 10.64 17.26 -6.69
N PRO A 247 11.98 17.29 -6.70
CA PRO A 247 12.70 18.56 -6.83
C PRO A 247 12.48 19.14 -8.25
N LEU A 248 12.36 20.46 -8.40
CA LEU A 248 12.45 21.05 -9.73
C LEU A 248 13.92 21.16 -10.14
N THR A 249 14.35 20.26 -11.02
CA THR A 249 15.46 20.55 -11.95
C THR A 249 14.91 20.53 -13.38
N SER A 250 15.69 21.06 -14.34
CA SER A 250 15.27 21.22 -15.75
C SER A 250 14.83 19.93 -16.45
N GLU A 251 15.12 18.75 -15.90
CA GLU A 251 14.64 17.46 -16.44
C GLU A 251 13.29 17.01 -15.83
N VAL A 252 12.93 17.53 -14.65
CA VAL A 252 11.63 17.28 -13.98
C VAL A 252 10.50 18.08 -14.64
N GLU A 253 10.83 19.09 -15.46
CA GLU A 253 9.87 19.83 -16.31
C GLU A 253 9.02 18.90 -17.18
N ALA A 254 9.49 17.70 -17.56
CA ALA A 254 8.69 16.74 -18.32
C ALA A 254 7.45 16.20 -17.56
N HIS A 255 7.48 16.17 -16.22
CA HIS A 255 6.36 15.74 -15.39
C HIS A 255 5.63 16.90 -14.71
N THR A 256 6.31 17.99 -14.39
CA THR A 256 5.69 19.19 -13.79
C THR A 256 5.13 20.17 -14.80
N SER A 257 5.52 20.12 -16.09
CA SER A 257 4.87 20.89 -17.15
C SER A 257 3.36 20.61 -17.26
N ALA A 258 2.91 19.43 -16.80
CA ALA A 258 1.49 19.07 -16.74
C ALA A 258 0.74 19.71 -15.55
N LEU A 259 1.44 20.08 -14.46
CA LEU A 259 0.83 20.71 -13.29
C LEU A 259 0.61 22.22 -13.49
N GLY A 260 1.43 22.86 -14.33
CA GLY A 260 1.43 24.31 -14.54
C GLY A 260 2.07 25.08 -13.39
N PRO A 261 2.46 26.37 -13.60
CA PRO A 261 3.20 27.15 -12.61
C PRO A 261 2.43 27.38 -11.29
N GLU A 262 1.11 27.51 -11.34
CA GLU A 262 0.28 27.82 -10.18
C GLU A 262 0.20 26.63 -9.19
N GLU A 263 -0.08 25.42 -9.67
CA GLU A 263 -0.09 24.24 -8.80
C GLU A 263 1.30 23.94 -8.23
N PHE A 264 2.35 24.28 -8.99
CA PHE A 264 3.71 24.20 -8.46
C PHE A 264 3.95 25.20 -7.32
N GLU A 265 3.50 26.45 -7.44
CA GLU A 265 3.64 27.45 -6.37
C GLU A 265 2.90 27.02 -5.10
N LYS A 266 1.70 26.46 -5.24
CA LYS A 266 0.94 25.89 -4.11
C LYS A 266 1.67 24.74 -3.44
N LEU A 267 2.27 23.86 -4.24
CA LEU A 267 3.10 22.77 -3.74
C LEU A 267 4.30 23.29 -2.94
N ASP A 268 5.07 24.21 -3.51
CA ASP A 268 6.23 24.81 -2.86
C ASP A 268 5.85 25.50 -1.55
N ALA A 269 4.72 26.22 -1.53
CA ALA A 269 4.18 26.88 -0.35
C ALA A 269 3.82 25.90 0.77
N SER A 270 3.41 24.66 0.44
CA SER A 270 3.07 23.64 1.45
C SER A 270 4.31 23.04 2.15
N ILE A 271 5.44 22.94 1.44
CA ILE A 271 6.65 22.26 1.94
C ILE A 271 7.65 23.27 2.55
N SER A 272 7.87 24.38 1.85
CA SER A 272 8.95 25.35 2.13
C SER A 272 8.98 25.89 3.56
N PRO A 273 7.84 26.21 4.23
CA PRO A 273 7.87 26.71 5.60
C PRO A 273 8.51 25.75 6.61
N ARG A 274 8.38 24.43 6.39
CA ARG A 274 8.92 23.39 7.27
C ARG A 274 10.29 22.91 6.81
N TYR A 275 10.56 22.93 5.50
CA TYR A 275 11.81 22.52 4.90
C TYR A 275 12.25 23.50 3.80
N PRO A 276 12.90 24.63 4.14
CA PRO A 276 13.27 25.65 3.15
C PRO A 276 14.15 25.13 2.01
N ASP A 277 14.96 24.11 2.30
CA ASP A 277 15.90 23.49 1.36
C ASP A 277 15.36 22.21 0.70
N TRP A 278 14.04 21.94 0.78
CA TRP A 278 13.45 20.69 0.28
C TRP A 278 13.75 20.37 -1.19
N LYS A 279 14.00 21.41 -2.00
CA LYS A 279 14.40 21.30 -3.42
C LYS A 279 15.76 20.61 -3.61
N GLN A 280 16.57 20.50 -2.56
CA GLN A 280 17.84 19.77 -2.57
C GLN A 280 17.67 18.25 -2.41
N ARG A 281 16.44 17.73 -2.30
CA ARG A 281 16.13 16.30 -2.10
C ARG A 281 16.71 15.65 -0.85
N THR A 282 17.22 16.39 0.12
CA THR A 282 17.74 15.80 1.37
C THR A 282 16.63 15.42 2.34
N SER A 283 15.45 16.05 2.21
CA SER A 283 14.27 15.78 3.04
C SER A 283 13.49 14.54 2.60
N ARG A 284 13.11 13.70 3.56
CA ARG A 284 12.19 12.57 3.37
C ARG A 284 10.75 13.09 3.36
N LEU A 285 10.15 13.22 2.16
CA LEU A 285 8.85 13.87 2.00
C LEU A 285 7.80 13.01 1.28
N GLY A 286 8.16 11.80 0.85
CA GLY A 286 7.22 10.88 0.24
C GLY A 286 7.71 9.44 0.33
N MET A 287 6.74 8.53 0.34
CA MET A 287 6.94 7.10 0.39
C MET A 287 5.98 6.45 -0.59
N GLN A 288 6.51 5.58 -1.44
CA GLN A 288 5.71 4.70 -2.25
C GLN A 288 5.42 3.42 -1.48
N PHE A 289 4.17 2.95 -1.58
CA PHE A 289 3.74 1.71 -0.98
C PHE A 289 3.05 0.85 -2.04
N ASN A 290 3.78 -0.15 -2.53
CA ASN A 290 3.35 -0.99 -3.63
C ASN A 290 3.17 -2.43 -3.14
N ILE A 291 1.96 -2.96 -3.23
CA ILE A 291 1.62 -4.31 -2.79
C ILE A 291 1.50 -5.23 -4.01
N ALA A 292 2.23 -6.35 -3.97
CA ALA A 292 2.17 -7.38 -4.98
C ALA A 292 0.85 -8.15 -4.89
N LEU A 293 0.16 -8.32 -6.02
CA LEU A 293 -1.02 -9.21 -6.13
C LEU A 293 -0.70 -10.52 -6.88
N THR A 294 0.50 -10.60 -7.45
CA THR A 294 1.17 -11.79 -8.00
C THR A 294 2.63 -11.74 -7.57
N ASP A 295 3.36 -12.85 -7.64
CA ASP A 295 4.78 -12.84 -7.30
C ASP A 295 5.60 -11.88 -8.19
N PHE A 296 6.47 -11.12 -7.54
CA PHE A 296 7.45 -10.27 -8.20
C PHE A 296 8.75 -11.06 -8.26
N THR A 297 9.21 -11.37 -9.46
CA THR A 297 10.51 -12.01 -9.74
C THR A 297 11.19 -11.33 -10.94
N PRO A 298 12.47 -11.63 -11.22
CA PRO A 298 13.12 -11.16 -12.44
C PRO A 298 12.31 -11.47 -13.70
N GLU A 299 11.77 -12.70 -13.79
CA GLU A 299 11.04 -13.22 -14.93
C GLU A 299 9.64 -12.62 -15.10
N THR A 300 9.00 -12.19 -14.01
CA THR A 300 7.69 -11.52 -14.06
C THR A 300 7.79 -10.01 -14.27
N GLY A 301 9.01 -9.47 -14.45
CA GLY A 301 9.23 -8.03 -14.62
C GLY A 301 9.04 -7.24 -13.32
N ALA A 302 9.52 -7.78 -12.19
CA ALA A 302 9.60 -7.03 -10.93
C ALA A 302 10.29 -5.67 -11.08
N THR A 303 9.93 -4.72 -10.21
CA THR A 303 10.45 -3.35 -10.26
C THR A 303 11.96 -3.34 -10.05
N GLN A 304 12.64 -2.52 -10.85
CA GLN A 304 14.09 -2.29 -10.74
C GLN A 304 14.36 -1.03 -9.93
N PHE A 305 15.43 -1.06 -9.13
CA PHE A 305 15.86 0.04 -8.25
C PHE A 305 17.36 0.27 -8.38
N VAL A 306 17.80 1.52 -8.32
CA VAL A 306 19.24 1.85 -8.11
C VAL A 306 19.48 1.95 -6.61
N LEU A 307 20.35 1.09 -6.06
CA LEU A 307 20.67 1.08 -4.63
C LEU A 307 21.26 2.42 -4.18
N GLY A 308 20.84 2.91 -3.00
CA GLY A 308 21.34 4.15 -2.41
C GLY A 308 20.90 5.45 -3.10
N SER A 309 20.17 5.37 -4.22
CA SER A 309 19.80 6.56 -5.02
C SER A 309 18.87 7.54 -4.29
N HIS A 310 18.24 7.13 -3.19
CA HIS A 310 17.47 8.01 -2.31
C HIS A 310 18.33 9.09 -1.64
N GLU A 311 19.66 8.91 -1.56
CA GLU A 311 20.62 9.89 -1.03
C GLU A 311 21.15 10.85 -2.10
N PHE A 312 20.78 10.66 -3.38
CA PHE A 312 21.30 11.50 -4.46
C PHE A 312 20.56 12.86 -4.53
N ASP A 313 21.32 13.92 -4.77
CA ASP A 313 20.82 15.31 -4.82
C ASP A 313 20.10 15.69 -6.15
N GLY A 314 19.72 14.70 -6.97
CA GLY A 314 19.14 14.96 -8.30
C GLY A 314 18.14 13.90 -8.76
N PRO A 315 17.44 14.12 -9.88
CA PRO A 315 16.72 13.07 -10.58
C PRO A 315 17.69 12.06 -11.22
N PRO A 316 17.18 10.91 -11.70
CA PRO A 316 17.98 10.00 -12.53
C PRO A 316 18.70 10.74 -13.66
N PRO A 317 20.02 10.59 -13.81
CA PRO A 317 20.77 11.32 -14.83
C PRO A 317 20.31 10.92 -16.23
N THR A 318 20.41 11.84 -17.20
CA THR A 318 20.03 11.60 -18.60
C THR A 318 20.67 10.33 -19.15
N GLU A 319 21.92 10.04 -18.78
CA GLU A 319 22.66 8.85 -19.23
C GLU A 319 21.97 7.54 -18.82
N LEU A 320 21.35 7.50 -17.64
CA LEU A 320 20.59 6.34 -17.15
C LEU A 320 19.35 6.06 -18.03
N ASN A 321 18.80 7.11 -18.64
CA ASN A 321 17.68 7.02 -19.56
C ASN A 321 18.10 6.94 -21.04
N ALA A 322 19.39 7.09 -21.36
CA ALA A 322 19.89 7.13 -22.73
C ALA A 322 20.31 5.76 -23.29
N VAL A 323 20.48 4.76 -22.43
CA VAL A 323 20.96 3.42 -22.82
C VAL A 323 20.03 2.30 -22.33
N PRO A 324 20.02 1.14 -23.02
CA PRO A 324 19.36 -0.08 -22.57
C PRO A 324 19.71 -0.50 -21.12
N THR A 325 18.70 -0.68 -20.26
CA THR A 325 18.85 -1.11 -18.84
C THR A 325 19.27 -2.56 -18.65
N VAL A 326 20.56 -2.84 -18.75
CA VAL A 326 21.11 -4.16 -18.38
C VAL A 326 21.60 -4.11 -16.93
N ALA A 327 20.85 -4.71 -16.02
CA ALA A 327 21.20 -4.72 -14.60
C ALA A 327 22.61 -5.31 -14.39
N GLY A 328 23.45 -4.63 -13.60
CA GLY A 328 24.83 -5.03 -13.35
C GLY A 328 25.86 -4.49 -14.36
N GLU A 329 25.44 -3.79 -15.42
CA GLU A 329 26.36 -3.27 -16.46
C GLU A 329 26.31 -1.74 -16.60
N GLY A 330 27.46 -1.13 -16.92
CA GLY A 330 27.57 0.31 -17.22
C GLY A 330 26.98 1.22 -16.14
N PRO A 331 26.07 2.15 -16.47
CA PRO A 331 25.42 3.02 -15.49
C PRO A 331 24.43 2.28 -14.57
N PHE A 332 24.13 1.01 -14.84
CA PHE A 332 23.18 0.17 -14.09
C PHE A 332 23.87 -0.88 -13.20
N LYS A 333 25.17 -0.72 -12.91
CA LYS A 333 25.94 -1.66 -12.08
C LYS A 333 25.33 -1.89 -10.69
N ASP A 334 24.62 -0.89 -10.16
CA ASP A 334 23.99 -0.91 -8.83
C ASP A 334 22.47 -1.11 -8.92
N VAL A 335 21.98 -1.56 -10.09
CA VAL A 335 20.56 -1.86 -10.30
C VAL A 335 20.23 -3.25 -9.78
N VAL A 336 19.20 -3.33 -8.95
CA VAL A 336 18.63 -4.57 -8.44
C VAL A 336 17.17 -4.70 -8.85
N GLN A 337 16.71 -5.95 -9.00
CA GLN A 337 15.32 -6.28 -9.22
C GLN A 337 14.83 -7.10 -8.03
N VAL A 338 13.97 -6.50 -7.20
CA VAL A 338 13.61 -7.05 -5.90
C VAL A 338 12.51 -8.09 -6.07
N SER A 339 12.75 -9.30 -5.54
CA SER A 339 11.78 -10.39 -5.58
C SER A 339 11.01 -10.50 -4.28
N PHE A 340 9.69 -10.63 -4.36
CA PHE A 340 8.82 -10.80 -3.19
C PHE A 340 7.47 -11.43 -3.59
N PRO A 341 6.85 -12.23 -2.71
CA PRO A 341 5.64 -12.95 -3.05
C PRO A 341 4.41 -12.05 -3.05
N ALA A 342 3.34 -12.53 -3.70
CA ALA A 342 2.02 -11.93 -3.62
C ALA A 342 1.59 -11.71 -2.15
N GLY A 343 0.93 -10.59 -1.89
CA GLY A 343 0.52 -10.15 -0.57
C GLY A 343 1.59 -9.41 0.23
N SER A 344 2.84 -9.37 -0.26
CA SER A 344 3.89 -8.52 0.33
C SER A 344 3.83 -7.11 -0.24
N GLY A 345 4.26 -6.13 0.55
CA GLY A 345 4.36 -4.73 0.14
C GLY A 345 5.79 -4.24 0.15
N ILE A 346 6.24 -3.58 -0.92
CA ILE A 346 7.49 -2.84 -0.94
C ILE A 346 7.22 -1.38 -0.57
N LEU A 347 7.96 -0.89 0.42
CA LEU A 347 8.04 0.51 0.80
C LEU A 347 9.33 1.07 0.23
N TYR A 348 9.28 2.20 -0.46
CA TYR A 348 10.49 2.90 -0.88
C TYR A 348 10.32 4.40 -0.88
N ASP A 349 11.39 5.08 -0.47
CA ASP A 349 11.50 6.53 -0.49
C ASP A 349 11.20 7.04 -1.90
N SER A 350 10.36 8.08 -2.01
CA SER A 350 9.99 8.64 -3.31
C SER A 350 11.20 9.10 -4.13
N ARG A 351 12.34 9.41 -3.47
CA ARG A 351 13.59 9.79 -4.11
C ARG A 351 14.32 8.62 -4.76
N THR A 352 14.02 7.38 -4.38
CA THR A 352 14.67 6.19 -4.93
C THR A 352 14.42 6.09 -6.43
N TYR A 353 15.51 5.98 -7.20
CA TYR A 353 15.44 5.78 -8.64
C TYR A 353 14.93 4.38 -8.91
N HIS A 354 13.84 4.31 -9.66
CA HIS A 354 13.21 3.04 -9.97
C HIS A 354 12.55 3.08 -11.35
N ARG A 355 12.22 1.90 -11.85
CA ARG A 355 11.40 1.72 -13.05
C ARG A 355 10.65 0.40 -13.02
N ALA A 356 9.48 0.39 -13.66
CA ALA A 356 8.93 -0.86 -14.15
C ALA A 356 9.74 -1.28 -15.40
N PRO A 357 10.08 -2.57 -15.55
CA PRO A 357 10.69 -3.09 -16.78
C PRO A 357 9.70 -3.97 -17.56
N PRO A 358 8.75 -3.41 -18.34
CA PRO A 358 7.76 -4.21 -19.07
C PRO A 358 8.37 -5.22 -20.04
N GLU A 359 9.54 -4.91 -20.58
CA GLU A 359 10.30 -5.78 -21.48
C GLU A 359 10.84 -7.03 -20.78
N LEU A 360 10.89 -7.04 -19.45
CA LEU A 360 11.40 -8.17 -18.67
C LEU A 360 10.29 -9.09 -18.14
N ASN A 361 9.01 -8.80 -18.40
CA ASN A 361 7.93 -9.73 -18.06
C ASN A 361 7.83 -10.86 -19.10
N VAL A 362 8.80 -11.77 -19.07
CA VAL A 362 8.92 -12.93 -19.96
C VAL A 362 8.21 -14.19 -19.44
N SER A 363 7.52 -14.07 -18.30
CA SER A 363 6.82 -15.18 -17.64
C SER A 363 5.67 -15.78 -18.45
N GLY A 364 5.18 -15.09 -19.48
CA GLY A 364 3.95 -15.44 -20.19
C GLY A 364 2.66 -15.13 -19.42
N ALA A 365 2.76 -14.54 -18.23
CA ALA A 365 1.63 -14.16 -17.38
C ALA A 365 1.60 -12.65 -17.10
N GLU A 366 0.43 -12.15 -16.70
CA GLU A 366 0.30 -10.77 -16.23
C GLU A 366 0.87 -10.62 -14.80
N ARG A 367 1.54 -9.51 -14.49
CA ARG A 367 2.02 -9.17 -13.14
C ARG A 367 1.21 -8.03 -12.54
N TRP A 368 0.64 -8.22 -11.36
CA TRP A 368 -0.38 -7.36 -10.78
C TRP A 368 0.15 -6.66 -9.52
N ALA A 369 -0.15 -5.37 -9.40
CA ALA A 369 0.26 -4.55 -8.26
C ALA A 369 -0.83 -3.56 -7.86
N MET A 370 -0.97 -3.32 -6.56
CA MET A 370 -1.65 -2.16 -6.00
C MET A 370 -0.59 -1.12 -5.62
N LEU A 371 -0.76 0.13 -6.04
CA LEU A 371 0.23 1.19 -5.91
C LEU A 371 -0.40 2.39 -5.21
N THR A 372 0.28 2.95 -4.22
CA THR A 372 -0.09 4.25 -3.65
C THR A 372 1.16 5.06 -3.30
N CYS A 373 0.99 6.38 -3.25
CA CYS A 373 1.97 7.34 -2.77
C CYS A 373 1.44 7.96 -1.48
N ILE A 374 2.27 7.98 -0.44
CA ILE A 374 1.95 8.50 0.89
C ILE A 374 2.95 9.61 1.23
N VAL A 375 2.45 10.72 1.75
CA VAL A 375 3.26 11.88 2.12
C VAL A 375 2.85 12.40 3.50
N PRO A 376 3.69 13.20 4.18
CA PRO A 376 3.28 13.89 5.40
C PRO A 376 2.04 14.76 5.17
N SER A 377 1.17 14.90 6.17
CA SER A 377 -0.10 15.64 6.01
C SER A 377 0.04 17.11 5.64
N PHE A 378 1.19 17.74 5.94
CA PHE A 378 1.46 19.12 5.53
C PHE A 378 1.94 19.24 4.07
N VAL A 379 2.28 18.13 3.42
CA VAL A 379 2.64 18.10 2.00
C VAL A 379 1.36 18.00 1.20
N ARG A 380 1.08 18.99 0.36
CA ARG A 380 -0.10 18.99 -0.51
C ARG A 380 -0.10 17.75 -1.41
N ASP A 381 -1.23 17.07 -1.52
CA ASP A 381 -1.42 16.01 -2.53
C ASP A 381 -1.47 16.58 -3.96
N LEU A 382 -1.35 15.71 -4.96
CA LEU A 382 -1.36 16.09 -6.38
C LEU A 382 -2.80 16.27 -6.91
N ARG A 383 -3.66 16.92 -6.12
CA ARG A 383 -5.13 17.09 -6.18
C ARG A 383 -5.79 17.29 -7.56
N ALA A 384 -5.04 17.61 -8.61
CA ALA A 384 -5.52 17.62 -9.99
C ALA A 384 -5.59 16.22 -10.65
N ARG A 385 -5.38 15.13 -9.91
CA ARG A 385 -5.79 13.80 -10.36
C ARG A 385 -7.16 13.48 -9.78
N ASP A 386 -8.15 13.38 -10.68
CA ASP A 386 -9.55 13.06 -10.37
C ASP A 386 -9.72 11.79 -9.52
N ASP A 387 -8.73 10.88 -9.54
CA ASP A 387 -8.81 9.57 -8.90
C ASP A 387 -8.92 9.57 -7.37
N LYS A 388 -8.31 10.55 -6.67
CA LYS A 388 -8.37 10.64 -5.21
C LYS A 388 -9.74 11.12 -4.73
N VAL A 389 -10.27 12.17 -5.35
CA VAL A 389 -11.59 12.72 -5.04
C VAL A 389 -12.67 11.69 -5.31
N GLU A 390 -12.64 11.06 -6.49
CA GLU A 390 -13.60 10.01 -6.86
C GLU A 390 -13.53 8.80 -5.92
N SER A 391 -12.33 8.38 -5.51
CA SER A 391 -12.18 7.26 -4.58
C SER A 391 -12.70 7.61 -3.18
N ALA A 392 -12.50 8.85 -2.74
CA ALA A 392 -13.07 9.34 -1.50
C ALA A 392 -14.61 9.41 -1.55
N ASP A 393 -15.18 9.88 -2.66
CA ASP A 393 -16.63 9.91 -2.87
C ASP A 393 -17.23 8.50 -2.91
N ALA A 394 -16.58 7.59 -3.63
CA ALA A 394 -16.96 6.18 -3.69
C ALA A 394 -16.90 5.53 -2.29
N PHE A 395 -15.87 5.86 -1.50
CA PHE A 395 -15.75 5.38 -0.13
C PHE A 395 -16.82 5.98 0.78
N ALA A 396 -17.17 7.27 0.64
CA ALA A 396 -18.21 7.91 1.44
C ALA A 396 -19.57 7.20 1.29
N GLY A 397 -19.89 6.71 0.09
CA GLY A 397 -21.11 5.93 -0.18
C GLY A 397 -21.06 4.44 0.21
N ALA A 398 -19.91 3.93 0.66
CA ALA A 398 -19.67 2.49 0.81
C ALA A 398 -20.01 1.95 2.22
N SER A 399 -21.27 2.11 2.66
CA SER A 399 -21.71 1.68 4.01
C SER A 399 -21.35 0.23 4.35
N ARG A 400 -21.50 -0.69 3.38
CA ARG A 400 -21.11 -2.09 3.55
C ARG A 400 -19.60 -2.26 3.79
N VAL A 401 -18.76 -1.43 3.18
CA VAL A 401 -17.32 -1.47 3.48
C VAL A 401 -17.04 -0.90 4.85
N HIS A 402 -17.72 0.18 5.26
CA HIS A 402 -17.60 0.74 6.62
C HIS A 402 -17.90 -0.31 7.70
N ALA A 403 -18.98 -1.07 7.51
CA ALA A 403 -19.41 -2.22 8.32
C ALA A 403 -18.30 -3.26 8.54
N ALA A 404 -17.50 -3.50 7.51
CA ALA A 404 -16.49 -4.55 7.50
C ALA A 404 -15.11 -4.09 8.02
N LEU A 405 -14.95 -2.79 8.30
CA LEU A 405 -13.72 -2.23 8.85
C LEU A 405 -13.84 -2.05 10.35
N THR A 406 -12.74 -2.27 11.06
CA THR A 406 -12.66 -1.92 12.48
C THR A 406 -12.70 -0.41 12.67
N PRO A 407 -13.08 0.11 13.86
CA PRO A 407 -13.09 1.55 14.12
C PRO A 407 -11.72 2.22 13.92
N ARG A 408 -10.62 1.51 14.20
CA ARG A 408 -9.26 1.97 13.89
C ARG A 408 -9.03 2.10 12.39
N GLU A 409 -9.31 1.06 11.61
CA GLU A 409 -9.11 1.06 10.15
C GLU A 409 -9.95 2.17 9.48
N LEU A 410 -11.21 2.32 9.88
CA LEU A 410 -12.13 3.33 9.35
C LEU A 410 -11.62 4.76 9.59
N ARG A 411 -11.18 5.06 10.82
CA ARG A 411 -10.57 6.35 11.17
C ARG A 411 -9.30 6.63 10.37
N ASP A 412 -8.46 5.62 10.17
CA ASP A 412 -7.24 5.81 9.38
C ASP A 412 -7.56 6.04 7.89
N VAL A 413 -8.53 5.33 7.30
CA VAL A 413 -8.94 5.60 5.90
C VAL A 413 -9.46 7.04 5.75
N VAL A 414 -10.34 7.49 6.64
CA VAL A 414 -10.86 8.86 6.63
C VAL A 414 -9.73 9.88 6.75
N LYS A 415 -8.78 9.64 7.66
CA LYS A 415 -7.59 10.50 7.80
C LYS A 415 -6.71 10.50 6.55
N MET A 416 -6.58 9.37 5.86
CA MET A 416 -5.72 9.28 4.67
C MET A 416 -6.36 9.87 3.41
N LEU A 417 -7.69 10.04 3.39
CA LEU A 417 -8.47 10.66 2.32
C LEU A 417 -8.66 12.18 2.49
N CYS A 418 -7.89 12.84 3.37
CA CYS A 418 -7.93 14.30 3.52
C CYS A 418 -7.62 15.03 2.20
N ASP A 419 -8.27 16.18 1.98
CA ASP A 419 -8.23 16.90 0.71
C ASP A 419 -7.96 18.40 0.83
N ASP A 420 -7.65 18.90 2.03
CA ASP A 420 -7.41 20.33 2.24
C ASP A 420 -5.92 20.66 2.41
N GLU A 421 -5.59 21.95 2.39
CA GLU A 421 -4.20 22.43 2.57
C GLU A 421 -3.72 22.31 4.03
N ALA A 422 -4.63 22.00 4.96
CA ALA A 422 -4.35 21.82 6.38
C ALA A 422 -4.08 20.36 6.75
N GLY A 423 -4.34 19.41 5.83
CA GLY A 423 -4.23 17.98 6.08
C GLY A 423 -5.41 17.42 6.90
N GLU A 424 -6.52 18.15 6.97
CA GLU A 424 -7.71 17.75 7.71
C GLU A 424 -8.59 16.82 6.87
N PRO A 425 -9.24 15.82 7.50
CA PRO A 425 -10.15 14.92 6.80
C PRO A 425 -11.26 15.65 6.05
N ARG A 426 -11.68 15.08 4.94
CA ARG A 426 -12.88 15.51 4.21
C ARG A 426 -14.11 15.42 5.09
N GLN A 427 -14.67 16.57 5.47
CA GLN A 427 -15.82 16.65 6.38
C GLN A 427 -17.04 15.89 5.86
N ASP A 428 -17.25 15.87 4.55
CA ASP A 428 -18.36 15.15 3.93
C ASP A 428 -18.17 13.62 3.99
N VAL A 429 -16.93 13.13 3.80
CA VAL A 429 -16.59 11.71 3.99
C VAL A 429 -16.74 11.32 5.46
N GLU A 430 -16.23 12.14 6.39
CA GLU A 430 -16.36 11.91 7.83
C GLU A 430 -17.82 11.85 8.27
N ALA A 431 -18.64 12.82 7.82
CA ALA A 431 -20.07 12.84 8.12
C ALA A 431 -20.80 11.62 7.57
N ALA A 432 -20.46 11.17 6.35
CA ALA A 432 -21.06 9.97 5.74
C ALA A 432 -20.75 8.70 6.55
N VAL A 433 -19.48 8.54 6.97
CA VAL A 433 -19.03 7.42 7.79
C VAL A 433 -19.72 7.40 9.17
N LEU A 434 -19.85 8.57 9.81
CA LEU A 434 -20.56 8.71 11.08
C LEU A 434 -22.05 8.38 10.94
N ALA A 435 -22.70 8.81 9.86
CA ALA A 435 -24.10 8.52 9.60
C ALA A 435 -24.35 7.03 9.36
N ALA A 436 -23.48 6.34 8.61
CA ALA A 436 -23.57 4.90 8.40
C ALA A 436 -23.47 4.11 9.72
N SER A 437 -22.55 4.53 10.60
CA SER A 437 -22.35 3.92 11.92
C SER A 437 -23.56 4.10 12.84
N ALA A 438 -24.26 5.23 12.76
CA ALA A 438 -25.42 5.53 13.59
C ALA A 438 -26.69 4.74 13.21
N ASN A 439 -26.83 4.36 11.94
CA ASN A 439 -28.03 3.67 11.45
C ASN A 439 -28.03 2.16 11.70
N GLY A 440 -26.94 1.59 12.21
CA GLY A 440 -26.81 0.13 12.35
C GLY A 440 -26.78 -0.61 11.01
N ASP A 441 -26.47 0.11 9.93
CA ASP A 441 -26.15 -0.44 8.61
C ASP A 441 -24.68 -0.90 8.53
N ALA A 442 -23.97 -0.84 9.66
CA ALA A 442 -22.59 -1.28 9.89
C ALA A 442 -22.55 -2.61 10.65
#